data_AF-X6M812-F1
#
_entry.id   AF-X6M812-F1
#
_cell.length_a   1.000
_cell.length_b   1.000
_cell.length_c   1.000
_cell.angle_alpha   90.00
_cell.angle_beta   90.00
_cell.angle_gamma   90.00
#
_symmetry.space_group_name_H-M   'P 1'
#
loop_
_entity.id
_entity.type
_entity.pdbx_description
1 polymer ?
#
loop_
_entity_poly.entity_id
_entity_poly.type
_entity_poly.pdbx_seq_one_letter_code
_entity_poly.pdbx_strand_id
1 'polypeptide(L)'
;RPCYFLGRIFSSTGDEKLNSNGIDLEGDWDNSDGKRVALNVSQLAEYALFPGQIVVVYGTNTNGAEILARAIYSNAAFPRYLDCRAPRKLLDPFKDTSLQVMIACGPFTHSNSLQFYHSPFHEFANTVIQRRPHVVILVGPFTDRCNELIKTNKVTSTFQEIFESLLLQFVTCLHSAGVIAEIVLIPSPQDIHHSVAYPQPAYHLNVTWIKEEMKYFAQRVHCFSNPCQFFINEVGFGVNSADFLLHCFGAALTKKFEFLFFFFFWWSTSKFNSKQIKKNLLLHLVKTEAIPQKRRAIKLQHRTVFINNGKLLHFHRVFFFFAF
;
A
#
# COMPACT_ATOMS: atom_id res chain seq x y z
N ARG A 1 7.40 -41.82 -2.70
CA ARG A 1 5.98 -41.53 -3.04
C ARG A 1 5.85 -40.01 -3.23
N PRO A 2 5.01 -39.48 -4.13
CA PRO A 2 4.75 -38.05 -4.17
C PRO A 2 3.89 -37.61 -2.97
N CYS A 3 4.23 -36.46 -2.39
CA CYS A 3 3.63 -35.90 -1.19
C CYS A 3 3.40 -34.39 -1.38
N TYR A 4 2.63 -33.80 -0.46
CA TYR A 4 2.51 -32.34 -0.32
C TYR A 4 3.42 -31.88 0.82
N PHE A 5 4.13 -30.78 0.60
CA PHE A 5 5.03 -30.14 1.56
C PHE A 5 4.56 -28.69 1.74
N LEU A 6 4.24 -28.29 2.97
CA LEU A 6 3.98 -26.90 3.33
C LEU A 6 5.31 -26.25 3.73
N GLY A 7 5.52 -25.00 3.33
CA GLY A 7 6.67 -24.26 3.82
C GLY A 7 6.82 -22.86 3.26
N ARG A 8 7.90 -22.21 3.67
CA ARG A 8 8.34 -20.88 3.29
C ARG A 8 9.52 -20.98 2.33
N ILE A 9 9.46 -20.26 1.21
CA ILE A 9 10.58 -20.15 0.27
C ILE A 9 11.73 -19.38 0.93
N PHE A 10 12.93 -19.95 0.88
CA PHE A 10 14.16 -19.35 1.42
C PHE A 10 15.29 -19.38 0.38
N SER A 11 16.25 -18.46 0.50
CA SER A 11 17.43 -18.37 -0.39
C SER A 11 18.61 -19.13 0.24
N SER A 12 19.02 -20.26 -0.34
CA SER A 12 20.04 -21.14 0.25
C SER A 12 21.42 -20.47 0.35
N THR A 13 21.71 -19.53 -0.56
CA THR A 13 22.99 -18.79 -0.62
C THR A 13 23.03 -17.53 0.24
N GLY A 14 21.89 -17.12 0.82
CA GLY A 14 21.77 -15.84 1.52
C GLY A 14 21.70 -14.61 0.60
N ASP A 15 21.72 -14.79 -0.72
CA ASP A 15 21.58 -13.70 -1.69
C ASP A 15 20.18 -13.06 -1.57
N GLU A 16 20.11 -11.73 -1.74
CA GLU A 16 18.85 -10.96 -1.82
C GLU A 16 17.95 -11.42 -2.98
N LYS A 17 18.51 -12.08 -3.98
CA LYS A 17 17.83 -12.55 -5.19
C LYS A 17 17.86 -14.07 -5.28
N LEU A 18 16.70 -14.68 -5.49
CA LEU A 18 16.60 -16.13 -5.69
C LEU A 18 17.27 -16.57 -7.00
N ASN A 19 18.08 -17.62 -6.88
CA ASN A 19 18.68 -18.35 -7.99
C ASN A 19 18.00 -19.72 -8.14
N SER A 20 17.88 -20.25 -9.36
CA SER A 20 17.15 -21.52 -9.62
C SER A 20 17.71 -22.76 -8.91
N ASN A 21 18.97 -22.68 -8.48
CA ASN A 21 19.71 -23.78 -7.85
C ASN A 21 19.97 -23.51 -6.35
N GLY A 22 19.42 -22.43 -5.80
CA GLY A 22 19.61 -21.98 -4.41
C GLY A 22 18.29 -21.59 -3.78
N ILE A 23 17.29 -22.48 -3.91
CA ILE A 23 15.97 -22.33 -3.31
C ILE A 23 15.80 -23.45 -2.27
N ASP A 24 15.52 -23.08 -1.03
CA ASP A 24 15.09 -24.03 0.00
C ASP A 24 13.60 -23.85 0.30
N LEU A 25 12.96 -24.94 0.72
CA LEU A 25 11.68 -24.91 1.41
C LEU A 25 11.93 -25.10 2.91
N GLU A 26 11.64 -24.07 3.69
CA GLU A 26 11.66 -24.11 5.16
C GLU A 26 10.29 -24.56 5.67
N GLY A 27 10.25 -25.71 6.35
CA GLY A 27 9.04 -26.25 6.94
C GLY A 27 8.58 -25.45 8.16
N ASP A 28 7.37 -25.76 8.61
CA ASP A 28 6.78 -25.28 9.86
C ASP A 28 7.42 -25.95 11.10
N TRP A 29 7.18 -25.40 12.29
CA TRP A 29 7.65 -25.99 13.54
C TRP A 29 6.88 -27.27 13.91
N ASP A 30 5.56 -27.30 13.70
CA ASP A 30 4.69 -28.37 14.22
C ASP A 30 4.88 -29.71 13.49
N ASN A 31 5.04 -29.68 12.17
CA ASN A 31 5.21 -30.90 11.35
C ASN A 31 6.66 -31.15 10.91
N SER A 32 7.54 -30.13 10.94
CA SER A 32 8.84 -30.17 10.26
C SER A 32 10.02 -29.71 11.12
N ASP A 33 9.83 -29.37 12.40
CA ASP A 33 10.85 -28.79 13.30
C ASP A 33 11.58 -27.54 12.72
N GLY A 34 10.96 -26.80 11.80
CA GLY A 34 11.62 -25.71 11.08
C GLY A 34 12.74 -26.13 10.11
N LYS A 35 12.84 -27.42 9.76
CA LYS A 35 13.88 -27.95 8.87
C LYS A 35 13.77 -27.37 7.47
N ARG A 36 14.94 -27.19 6.83
CA ARG A 36 15.07 -26.72 5.45
C ARG A 36 15.47 -27.86 4.53
N VAL A 37 14.87 -27.92 3.34
CA VAL A 37 15.15 -28.93 2.32
C VAL A 37 15.26 -28.23 0.96
N ALA A 38 16.26 -28.61 0.14
CA ALA A 38 16.46 -28.01 -1.18
C ALA A 38 15.24 -28.24 -2.09
N LEU A 39 14.82 -27.21 -2.83
CA LEU A 39 13.64 -27.23 -3.69
C LEU A 39 14.02 -27.19 -5.18
N ASN A 40 13.91 -28.34 -5.85
CA ASN A 40 14.27 -28.47 -7.26
C ASN A 40 13.08 -28.16 -8.17
N VAL A 41 13.14 -27.00 -8.83
CA VAL A 41 12.10 -26.46 -9.73
C VAL A 41 12.32 -26.80 -11.22
N SER A 42 13.25 -27.70 -11.55
CA SER A 42 13.62 -28.03 -12.94
C SER A 42 12.44 -28.50 -13.79
N GLN A 43 11.60 -29.38 -13.24
CA GLN A 43 10.43 -29.99 -13.89
C GLN A 43 9.23 -29.05 -14.05
N LEU A 44 9.21 -27.91 -13.36
CA LEU A 44 8.12 -26.95 -13.47
C LEU A 44 8.20 -26.19 -14.81
N ALA A 45 7.10 -26.18 -15.56
CA ALA A 45 7.00 -25.38 -16.77
C ALA A 45 7.01 -23.87 -16.46
N GLU A 46 6.23 -23.48 -15.45
CA GLU A 46 5.95 -22.10 -15.05
C GLU A 46 6.05 -21.95 -13.52
N TYR A 47 6.64 -20.86 -13.03
CA TYR A 47 6.58 -20.48 -11.62
C TYR A 47 6.97 -19.01 -11.40
N ALA A 48 6.54 -18.46 -10.26
CA ALA A 48 6.99 -17.18 -9.73
C ALA A 48 7.17 -17.32 -8.21
N LEU A 49 8.43 -17.28 -7.76
CA LEU A 49 8.83 -17.48 -6.36
C LEU A 49 9.60 -16.26 -5.85
N PHE A 50 9.47 -15.94 -4.57
CA PHE A 50 10.26 -14.90 -3.90
C PHE A 50 10.53 -15.29 -2.43
N PRO A 51 11.59 -14.77 -1.78
CA PRO A 51 11.93 -15.12 -0.40
C PRO A 51 10.80 -14.76 0.58
N GLY A 52 10.53 -15.63 1.55
CA GLY A 52 9.46 -15.46 2.52
C GLY A 52 8.07 -15.89 2.04
N GLN A 53 7.92 -16.27 0.76
CA GLN A 53 6.65 -16.74 0.22
C GLN A 53 6.19 -18.06 0.86
N ILE A 54 4.97 -18.10 1.38
CA ILE A 54 4.34 -19.36 1.84
C ILE A 54 3.74 -20.09 0.63
N VAL A 55 4.10 -21.37 0.48
CA VAL A 55 3.66 -22.23 -0.62
C VAL A 55 3.34 -23.65 -0.13
N VAL A 56 2.50 -24.35 -0.89
CA VAL A 56 2.40 -25.81 -0.83
C VAL A 56 3.04 -26.39 -2.09
N VAL A 57 4.07 -27.22 -1.93
CA VAL A 57 4.75 -27.93 -3.02
C VAL A 57 4.20 -29.34 -3.12
N TYR A 58 3.77 -29.75 -4.30
CA TYR A 58 3.53 -31.16 -4.62
C TYR A 58 4.75 -31.72 -5.35
N GLY A 59 5.37 -32.76 -4.80
CA GLY A 59 6.65 -33.25 -5.28
C GLY A 59 7.07 -34.57 -4.68
N THR A 60 8.30 -35.00 -4.95
CA THR A 60 8.90 -36.20 -4.38
C THR A 60 10.20 -35.85 -3.67
N ASN A 61 10.32 -36.25 -2.41
CA ASN A 61 11.60 -36.30 -1.69
C ASN A 61 11.90 -37.77 -1.41
N THR A 62 13.01 -38.29 -1.93
CA THR A 62 13.39 -39.72 -1.85
C THR A 62 14.54 -39.99 -0.90
N ASN A 63 15.41 -39.02 -0.66
CA ASN A 63 16.64 -39.13 0.14
C ASN A 63 16.65 -38.23 1.38
N GLY A 64 15.57 -37.48 1.63
CA GLY A 64 15.47 -36.47 2.69
C GLY A 64 16.01 -35.08 2.29
N ALA A 65 16.96 -35.01 1.35
CA ALA A 65 17.77 -33.82 1.07
C ALA A 65 17.19 -32.87 0.01
N GLU A 66 16.40 -33.37 -0.94
CA GLU A 66 15.86 -32.56 -2.05
C GLU A 66 14.38 -32.90 -2.34
N ILE A 67 13.55 -31.87 -2.50
CA ILE A 67 12.17 -31.98 -3.00
C ILE A 67 12.16 -31.68 -4.49
N LEU A 68 11.92 -32.71 -5.31
CA LEU A 68 11.67 -32.54 -6.73
C LEU A 68 10.23 -32.07 -6.96
N ALA A 69 10.06 -30.79 -7.27
CA ALA A 69 8.76 -30.14 -7.41
C ALA A 69 8.07 -30.48 -8.74
N ARG A 70 6.81 -30.94 -8.65
CA ARG A 70 5.94 -31.23 -9.80
C ARG A 70 4.83 -30.18 -9.97
N ALA A 71 4.39 -29.57 -8.88
CA ALA A 71 3.52 -28.39 -8.88
C ALA A 71 3.77 -27.54 -7.62
N ILE A 72 3.51 -26.23 -7.72
CA ILE A 72 3.55 -25.31 -6.58
C ILE A 72 2.22 -24.56 -6.50
N TYR A 73 1.62 -24.53 -5.31
CA TYR A 73 0.38 -23.84 -5.02
C TYR A 73 0.67 -22.67 -4.07
N SER A 74 0.58 -21.45 -4.60
CA SER A 74 0.68 -20.17 -3.87
C SER A 74 -0.66 -19.41 -3.79
N ASN A 75 -1.75 -20.11 -4.16
CA ASN A 75 -3.09 -19.57 -4.34
C ASN A 75 -4.04 -19.99 -3.19
N ALA A 76 -3.72 -19.62 -1.96
CA ALA A 76 -4.75 -19.45 -0.94
C ALA A 76 -5.60 -18.23 -1.35
N ALA A 77 -6.75 -18.45 -1.98
CA ALA A 77 -7.71 -17.36 -2.19
C ALA A 77 -8.36 -17.05 -0.84
N PHE A 78 -8.35 -15.79 -0.42
CA PHE A 78 -9.15 -15.38 0.73
C PHE A 78 -10.60 -15.83 0.53
N PRO A 79 -11.24 -16.45 1.53
CA PRO A 79 -12.69 -16.52 1.52
C PRO A 79 -13.18 -15.06 1.48
N ARG A 80 -14.23 -14.78 0.69
CA ARG A 80 -14.72 -13.40 0.43
C ARG A 80 -15.42 -12.77 1.65
N TYR A 81 -14.94 -13.03 2.87
CA TYR A 81 -15.32 -12.35 4.12
C TYR A 81 -14.72 -10.94 4.19
N LEU A 82 -14.99 -10.15 3.15
CA LEU A 82 -15.49 -8.81 3.43
C LEU A 82 -16.88 -9.04 4.03
N ASP A 83 -16.95 -9.09 5.37
CA ASP A 83 -18.21 -8.85 6.09
C ASP A 83 -18.63 -7.40 5.83
N CYS A 84 -19.15 -7.19 4.61
CA CYS A 84 -20.07 -6.13 4.32
C CYS A 84 -21.26 -6.37 5.25
N ARG A 85 -21.25 -5.69 6.41
CA ARG A 85 -22.49 -5.21 7.01
C ARG A 85 -23.33 -4.70 5.84
N ALA A 86 -24.45 -5.36 5.55
CA ALA A 86 -25.23 -5.08 4.36
C ALA A 86 -25.36 -3.56 4.21
N PRO A 87 -24.98 -2.98 3.04
CA PRO A 87 -24.77 -1.54 2.91
C PRO A 87 -26.00 -0.87 3.48
N ARG A 88 -25.82 -0.15 4.59
CA ARG A 88 -26.96 0.48 5.25
C ARG A 88 -27.52 1.40 4.19
N LYS A 89 -28.81 1.26 3.88
CA LYS A 89 -29.55 2.24 3.09
C LYS A 89 -29.57 3.55 3.88
N LEU A 90 -28.46 4.28 3.84
CA LEU A 90 -28.47 5.72 3.95
C LEU A 90 -29.33 6.16 2.77
N LEU A 91 -30.56 6.53 3.11
CA LEU A 91 -31.60 6.97 2.19
C LEU A 91 -30.99 8.05 1.30
N ASP A 92 -30.88 7.76 0.00
CA ASP A 92 -30.03 8.46 -0.95
C ASP A 92 -30.42 9.94 -1.11
N PRO A 93 -29.60 10.90 -0.67
CA PRO A 93 -29.70 12.31 -1.06
C PRO A 93 -28.76 12.64 -2.24
N PHE A 94 -27.92 11.68 -2.65
CA PHE A 94 -26.68 11.92 -3.42
C PHE A 94 -26.57 11.04 -4.67
N LYS A 95 -27.70 10.69 -5.29
CA LYS A 95 -27.75 9.87 -6.52
C LYS A 95 -26.91 10.40 -7.68
N ASP A 96 -26.60 11.70 -7.70
CA ASP A 96 -25.88 12.38 -8.79
C ASP A 96 -24.45 12.85 -8.44
N THR A 97 -23.95 12.66 -7.21
CA THR A 97 -22.59 13.10 -6.84
C THR A 97 -21.65 11.91 -6.61
N SER A 98 -20.74 11.69 -7.56
CA SER A 98 -19.69 10.68 -7.43
C SER A 98 -18.67 11.05 -6.34
N LEU A 99 -18.35 10.08 -5.47
CA LEU A 99 -17.29 10.24 -4.48
C LEU A 99 -15.93 10.42 -5.18
N GLN A 100 -15.41 11.64 -5.13
CA GLN A 100 -14.07 11.97 -5.65
C GLN A 100 -13.04 11.87 -4.53
N VAL A 101 -12.08 10.95 -4.69
CA VAL A 101 -10.89 10.80 -3.85
C VAL A 101 -9.67 11.07 -4.71
N MET A 102 -8.81 12.00 -4.29
CA MET A 102 -7.49 12.21 -4.89
C MET A 102 -6.43 11.57 -4.00
N ILE A 103 -5.41 10.96 -4.60
CA ILE A 103 -4.32 10.28 -3.87
C ILE A 103 -3.00 10.74 -4.45
N ALA A 104 -2.05 11.09 -3.58
CA ALA A 104 -0.67 11.39 -3.95
C ALA A 104 0.30 10.71 -2.99
N CYS A 105 1.43 10.27 -3.52
CA CYS A 105 2.56 9.74 -2.77
C CYS A 105 3.76 10.68 -2.96
N GLY A 106 4.58 10.84 -1.93
CA GLY A 106 5.82 11.62 -2.03
C GLY A 106 6.89 10.95 -2.92
N PRO A 107 8.04 11.62 -3.16
CA PRO A 107 8.46 12.87 -2.54
C PRO A 107 7.63 14.10 -2.93
N PHE A 108 7.27 14.90 -1.93
CA PHE A 108 6.47 16.11 -2.11
C PHE A 108 7.29 17.37 -2.43
N THR A 109 8.62 17.32 -2.35
CA THR A 109 9.55 18.39 -2.73
C THR A 109 10.60 17.91 -3.73
N HIS A 110 11.27 18.84 -4.42
CA HIS A 110 12.38 18.51 -5.33
C HIS A 110 13.61 18.01 -4.55
N SER A 111 14.50 17.23 -5.17
CA SER A 111 15.67 16.65 -4.49
C SER A 111 16.59 17.67 -3.81
N ASN A 112 16.59 18.91 -4.30
CA ASN A 112 17.44 20.02 -3.85
C ASN A 112 16.68 21.13 -3.07
N SER A 113 15.39 20.90 -2.73
CA SER A 113 14.56 21.89 -2.03
C SER A 113 13.64 21.23 -1.00
N LEU A 114 13.29 21.99 0.04
CA LEU A 114 12.33 21.60 1.09
C LEU A 114 11.16 22.60 1.20
N GLN A 115 11.00 23.47 0.21
CA GLN A 115 9.96 24.50 0.17
C GLN A 115 8.66 23.93 -0.44
N PHE A 116 7.51 24.47 -0.03
CA PHE A 116 6.22 24.17 -0.66
C PHE A 116 6.05 24.87 -2.02
N TYR A 117 6.27 26.19 -2.07
CA TYR A 117 6.08 26.94 -3.29
C TYR A 117 7.02 26.46 -4.39
N HIS A 118 6.48 26.35 -5.62
CA HIS A 118 7.15 25.75 -6.78
C HIS A 118 7.53 24.26 -6.64
N SER A 119 7.04 23.56 -5.62
CA SER A 119 7.23 22.11 -5.46
C SER A 119 6.08 21.28 -6.06
N PRO A 120 6.27 19.96 -6.25
CA PRO A 120 5.20 19.04 -6.63
C PRO A 120 4.00 19.10 -5.68
N PHE A 121 4.19 19.39 -4.39
CA PHE A 121 3.09 19.52 -3.43
C PHE A 121 2.22 20.74 -3.68
N HIS A 122 2.81 21.87 -4.10
CA HIS A 122 2.06 23.07 -4.49
C HIS A 122 1.34 22.87 -5.83
N GLU A 123 1.93 22.19 -6.80
CA GLU A 123 1.24 21.80 -8.04
C GLU A 123 0.05 20.84 -7.76
N PHE A 124 0.24 19.88 -6.85
CA PHE A 124 -0.84 19.02 -6.38
C PHE A 124 -1.93 19.80 -5.64
N ALA A 125 -1.57 20.77 -4.79
CA ALA A 125 -2.53 21.65 -4.12
C ALA A 125 -3.39 22.44 -5.14
N ASN A 126 -2.76 23.01 -6.17
CA ASN A 126 -3.46 23.69 -7.25
C ASN A 126 -4.41 22.73 -8.01
N THR A 127 -4.00 21.48 -8.21
CA THR A 127 -4.87 20.44 -8.79
C THR A 127 -6.05 20.10 -7.89
N VAL A 128 -5.85 19.97 -6.58
CA VAL A 128 -6.92 19.77 -5.58
C VAL A 128 -7.88 20.96 -5.56
N ILE A 129 -7.38 22.20 -5.69
CA ILE A 129 -8.20 23.41 -5.78
C ILE A 129 -9.08 23.41 -7.03
N GLN A 130 -8.53 23.02 -8.18
CA GLN A 130 -9.27 22.94 -9.45
C GLN A 130 -10.32 21.81 -9.45
N ARG A 131 -10.01 20.67 -8.83
CA ARG A 131 -10.87 19.48 -8.84
C ARG A 131 -11.90 19.44 -7.71
N ARG A 132 -11.61 20.09 -6.58
CA ARG A 132 -12.42 20.08 -5.34
C ARG A 132 -12.90 18.66 -4.94
N PRO A 133 -11.96 17.71 -4.70
CA PRO A 133 -12.31 16.36 -4.27
C PRO A 133 -12.92 16.37 -2.85
N HIS A 134 -13.62 15.29 -2.50
CA HIS A 134 -14.20 15.12 -1.18
C HIS A 134 -13.16 14.68 -0.15
N VAL A 135 -12.17 13.88 -0.61
CA VAL A 135 -11.08 13.35 0.22
C VAL A 135 -9.76 13.43 -0.54
N VAL A 136 -8.68 13.79 0.16
CA VAL A 136 -7.30 13.76 -0.32
C VAL A 136 -6.50 12.80 0.56
N ILE A 137 -5.93 11.76 -0.02
CA ILE A 137 -5.02 10.83 0.68
C ILE A 137 -3.58 11.20 0.31
N LEU A 138 -2.79 11.61 1.30
CA LEU A 138 -1.39 11.95 1.16
C LEU A 138 -0.54 10.89 1.86
N VAL A 139 0.29 10.21 1.08
CA VAL A 139 1.22 9.18 1.53
C VAL A 139 2.64 9.75 1.47
N GLY A 140 3.43 9.61 2.53
CA GLY A 140 4.81 10.09 2.54
C GLY A 140 5.71 9.47 1.46
N PRO A 141 6.95 9.98 1.28
CA PRO A 141 7.61 10.93 2.18
C PRO A 141 7.29 12.40 1.92
N PHE A 142 7.04 13.14 3.01
CA PHE A 142 6.95 14.61 3.02
C PHE A 142 8.31 15.24 3.30
N THR A 143 9.11 14.63 4.17
CA THR A 143 10.49 15.06 4.46
C THR A 143 11.41 13.89 4.16
N ASP A 144 11.63 13.68 2.86
CA ASP A 144 12.40 12.54 2.35
C ASP A 144 13.86 12.59 2.83
N ARG A 145 14.27 11.55 3.55
CA ARG A 145 15.67 11.33 3.96
C ARG A 145 16.66 11.35 2.78
N CYS A 146 16.19 11.10 1.56
CA CYS A 146 17.01 11.08 0.36
C CYS A 146 17.25 12.47 -0.26
N ASN A 147 16.61 13.53 0.22
CA ASN A 147 16.82 14.91 -0.20
C ASN A 147 18.29 15.36 0.03
N GLU A 148 18.84 16.10 -0.92
CA GLU A 148 20.24 16.56 -0.93
C GLU A 148 20.54 17.52 0.22
N LEU A 149 19.61 18.41 0.58
CA LEU A 149 19.80 19.35 1.68
C LEU A 149 19.87 18.63 3.02
N ILE A 150 19.08 17.57 3.18
CA ILE A 150 19.05 16.72 4.38
C ILE A 150 20.33 15.87 4.45
N LYS A 151 20.70 15.19 3.36
CA LYS A 151 21.95 14.42 3.26
C LYS A 151 23.21 15.24 3.51
N THR A 152 23.24 16.50 3.07
CA THR A 152 24.38 17.41 3.23
C THR A 152 24.32 18.25 4.50
N ASN A 153 23.33 18.02 5.36
CA ASN A 153 23.11 18.75 6.62
C ASN A 153 23.06 20.29 6.45
N LYS A 154 22.45 20.75 5.34
CA LYS A 154 22.28 22.18 4.99
C LYS A 154 20.95 22.76 5.47
N VAL A 155 20.35 22.15 6.48
CA VAL A 155 19.03 22.50 7.00
C VAL A 155 19.18 23.18 8.36
N THR A 156 18.51 24.32 8.55
CA THR A 156 18.56 25.11 9.79
C THR A 156 17.39 24.86 10.73
N SER A 157 16.24 24.44 10.20
CA SER A 157 15.03 24.05 10.97
C SER A 157 15.07 22.58 11.38
N THR A 158 14.28 22.19 12.38
CA THR A 158 14.10 20.76 12.67
C THR A 158 13.32 20.06 11.55
N PHE A 159 13.52 18.75 11.37
CA PHE A 159 12.78 18.00 10.34
C PHE A 159 11.26 17.96 10.61
N GLN A 160 10.85 18.03 11.89
CA GLN A 160 9.45 18.17 12.27
C GLN A 160 8.88 19.53 11.82
N GLU A 161 9.58 20.64 12.05
CA GLU A 161 9.17 21.97 11.56
C GLU A 161 8.99 22.01 10.04
N ILE A 162 9.85 21.33 9.28
CA ILE A 162 9.73 21.25 7.82
C ILE A 162 8.45 20.52 7.41
N PHE A 163 8.18 19.36 8.01
CA PHE A 163 6.95 18.60 7.78
C PHE A 163 5.70 19.42 8.13
N GLU A 164 5.69 20.04 9.31
CA GLU A 164 4.57 20.86 9.78
C GLU A 164 4.36 22.12 8.92
N SER A 165 5.45 22.75 8.47
CA SER A 165 5.42 23.89 7.55
C SER A 165 4.86 23.52 6.17
N LEU A 166 5.29 22.40 5.58
CA LEU A 166 4.75 21.88 4.32
C LEU A 166 3.25 21.58 4.43
N LEU A 167 2.84 20.91 5.51
CA LEU A 167 1.43 20.59 5.75
C LEU A 167 0.59 21.85 6.00
N LEU A 168 1.09 22.81 6.79
CA LEU A 168 0.45 24.11 7.02
C LEU A 168 0.24 24.87 5.72
N GLN A 169 1.26 24.93 4.85
CA GLN A 169 1.20 25.66 3.59
C GLN A 169 0.20 25.01 2.61
N PHE A 170 0.16 23.68 2.53
CA PHE A 170 -0.87 22.94 1.78
C PHE A 170 -2.29 23.25 2.31
N VAL A 171 -2.50 23.10 3.63
CA VAL A 171 -3.77 23.37 4.32
C VAL A 171 -4.22 24.83 4.12
N THR A 172 -3.29 25.78 4.16
CA THR A 172 -3.54 27.22 3.93
C THR A 172 -3.96 27.48 2.48
N CYS A 173 -3.28 26.88 1.52
CA CYS A 173 -3.61 27.00 0.10
C CYS A 173 -5.05 26.52 -0.18
N LEU A 174 -5.45 25.37 0.37
CA LEU A 174 -6.81 24.84 0.23
C LEU A 174 -7.86 25.72 0.94
N HIS A 175 -7.57 26.17 2.16
CA HIS A 175 -8.47 27.03 2.93
C HIS A 175 -8.72 28.37 2.24
N SER A 176 -7.66 29.07 1.79
CA SER A 176 -7.77 30.35 1.06
C SER A 176 -8.57 30.23 -0.25
N ALA A 177 -8.55 29.06 -0.91
CA ALA A 177 -9.32 28.78 -2.11
C ALA A 177 -10.76 28.26 -1.85
N GLY A 178 -11.19 28.25 -0.58
CA GLY A 178 -12.52 27.78 -0.16
C GLY A 178 -12.78 26.29 -0.42
N VAL A 179 -11.72 25.47 -0.49
CA VAL A 179 -11.84 24.02 -0.69
C VAL A 179 -12.20 23.36 0.64
N ILE A 180 -13.18 22.44 0.63
CA ILE A 180 -13.57 21.66 1.79
C ILE A 180 -13.36 20.18 1.43
N ALA A 181 -12.31 19.57 1.97
CA ALA A 181 -11.96 18.17 1.77
C ALA A 181 -11.47 17.56 3.08
N GLU A 182 -11.70 16.26 3.29
CA GLU A 182 -10.99 15.51 4.32
C GLU A 182 -9.59 15.16 3.84
N ILE A 183 -8.58 15.30 4.70
CA ILE A 183 -7.19 14.95 4.41
C ILE A 183 -6.81 13.72 5.22
N VAL A 184 -6.29 12.69 4.56
CA VAL A 184 -5.78 11.47 5.19
C VAL A 184 -4.26 11.47 5.05
N LEU A 185 -3.54 11.44 6.17
CA LEU A 185 -2.07 11.41 6.20
C LEU A 185 -1.57 10.03 6.60
N ILE A 186 -0.64 9.48 5.80
CA ILE A 186 -0.07 8.14 5.97
C ILE A 186 1.47 8.25 5.89
N PRO A 187 2.21 7.77 6.90
CA PRO A 187 3.67 7.91 6.94
C PRO A 187 4.39 7.02 5.93
N SER A 188 5.60 7.43 5.54
CA SER A 188 6.56 6.58 4.83
C SER A 188 7.74 6.24 5.73
N PRO A 189 8.37 5.06 5.60
CA PRO A 189 9.65 4.80 6.25
C PRO A 189 10.70 5.82 5.82
N GLN A 190 10.56 6.43 4.63
CA GLN A 190 11.48 7.42 4.09
C GLN A 190 11.37 8.81 4.77
N ASP A 191 10.33 9.07 5.58
CA ASP A 191 10.21 10.32 6.36
C ASP A 191 11.24 10.41 7.50
N ILE A 192 12.20 11.34 7.38
CA ILE A 192 13.31 11.48 8.35
C ILE A 192 12.87 11.99 9.72
N HIS A 193 11.71 12.65 9.81
CA HIS A 193 11.15 13.20 11.06
C HIS A 193 10.35 12.17 11.87
N HIS A 194 10.13 10.96 11.34
CA HIS A 194 9.22 9.97 11.91
C HIS A 194 9.89 8.61 12.16
N SER A 195 9.18 7.68 12.79
CA SER A 195 9.70 6.33 13.06
C SER A 195 10.09 5.60 11.77
N VAL A 196 11.34 5.17 11.66
CA VAL A 196 11.85 4.40 10.51
C VAL A 196 11.39 2.92 10.53
N ALA A 197 10.98 2.40 11.69
CA ALA A 197 10.60 1.01 11.86
C ALA A 197 9.19 0.72 11.32
N TYR A 198 9.05 -0.40 10.60
CA TYR A 198 7.78 -0.89 10.05
C TYR A 198 7.19 -2.00 10.94
N PRO A 199 5.88 -2.01 11.25
CA PRO A 199 4.87 -1.00 10.89
C PRO A 199 5.05 0.31 11.68
N GLN A 200 4.78 1.44 11.02
CA GLN A 200 4.94 2.77 11.62
C GLN A 200 3.66 3.23 12.34
N PRO A 201 3.76 3.91 13.49
CA PRO A 201 2.64 4.61 14.11
C PRO A 201 2.16 5.77 13.22
N ALA A 202 0.97 6.30 13.49
CA ALA A 202 0.49 7.51 12.81
C ALA A 202 1.35 8.74 13.15
N TYR A 203 1.34 9.76 12.29
CA TYR A 203 1.96 11.04 12.58
C TYR A 203 1.35 11.71 13.82
N HIS A 204 2.21 12.36 14.61
CA HIS A 204 1.81 13.25 15.68
C HIS A 204 1.81 14.69 15.12
N LEU A 205 0.63 15.30 15.01
CA LEU A 205 0.49 16.69 14.56
C LEU A 205 0.37 17.61 15.77
N ASN A 206 1.28 18.57 15.91
CA ASN A 206 1.19 19.56 16.96
C ASN A 206 0.25 20.71 16.56
N VAL A 207 -1.04 20.61 16.85
CA VAL A 207 -2.05 21.62 16.43
C VAL A 207 -1.81 23.06 16.94
N THR A 208 -0.77 23.34 17.71
CA THR A 208 -0.38 24.69 18.16
C THR A 208 0.18 25.59 17.05
N TRP A 209 0.77 25.04 15.97
CA TRP A 209 1.21 25.85 14.82
C TRP A 209 0.05 26.33 13.93
N ILE A 210 -1.18 25.86 14.19
CA ILE A 210 -2.36 26.20 13.40
C ILE A 210 -3.03 27.45 13.97
N LYS A 211 -3.11 28.50 13.14
CA LYS A 211 -3.86 29.73 13.45
C LYS A 211 -5.30 29.40 13.83
N GLU A 212 -5.89 30.18 14.74
CA GLU A 212 -7.23 29.94 15.29
C GLU A 212 -8.30 29.75 14.20
N GLU A 213 -8.29 30.62 13.20
CA GLU A 213 -9.15 30.61 12.00
C GLU A 213 -9.09 29.27 11.23
N MET A 214 -7.95 28.58 11.30
CA MET A 214 -7.66 27.35 10.57
C MET A 214 -7.90 26.08 11.39
N LYS A 215 -8.19 26.18 12.70
CA LYS A 215 -8.47 25.02 13.57
C LYS A 215 -9.62 24.15 13.05
N TYR A 216 -10.63 24.74 12.40
CA TYR A 216 -11.71 23.99 11.77
C TYR A 216 -11.22 23.09 10.62
N PHE A 217 -10.24 23.56 9.84
CA PHE A 217 -9.65 22.76 8.77
C PHE A 217 -8.75 21.65 9.34
N ALA A 218 -8.04 21.92 10.44
CA ALA A 218 -7.24 20.91 11.15
C ALA A 218 -8.06 19.70 11.62
N GLN A 219 -9.33 19.91 12.01
CA GLN A 219 -10.25 18.83 12.40
C GLN A 219 -10.59 17.85 11.27
N ARG A 220 -10.28 18.22 10.01
CA ARG A 220 -10.45 17.38 8.81
C ARG A 220 -9.17 16.63 8.42
N VAL A 221 -8.10 16.74 9.21
CA VAL A 221 -6.84 16.02 8.99
C VAL A 221 -6.81 14.76 9.85
N HIS A 222 -6.73 13.60 9.21
CA HIS A 222 -6.79 12.28 9.83
C HIS A 222 -5.48 11.53 9.62
N CYS A 223 -4.69 11.37 10.68
CA CYS A 223 -3.47 10.56 10.63
C CYS A 223 -3.78 9.07 10.83
N PHE A 224 -3.16 8.24 10.00
CA PHE A 224 -3.19 6.78 10.07
C PHE A 224 -1.79 6.20 10.15
N SER A 225 -1.68 4.95 10.60
CA SER A 225 -0.44 4.17 10.59
C SER A 225 0.03 3.83 9.17
N ASN A 226 1.27 3.35 9.05
CA ASN A 226 1.70 2.64 7.85
C ASN A 226 2.02 1.16 8.17
N PRO A 227 1.35 0.19 7.52
CA PRO A 227 0.23 0.39 6.61
C PRO A 227 -1.04 0.80 7.38
N CYS A 228 -2.15 0.97 6.66
CA CYS A 228 -3.48 1.08 7.26
C CYS A 228 -4.59 0.49 6.36
N GLN A 229 -5.70 0.12 7.00
CA GLN A 229 -6.97 -0.15 6.31
C GLN A 229 -8.07 0.75 6.88
N PHE A 230 -8.78 1.45 5.98
CA PHE A 230 -9.90 2.31 6.35
C PHE A 230 -11.02 2.27 5.30
N PHE A 231 -12.16 2.85 5.66
CA PHE A 231 -13.32 2.98 4.78
C PHE A 231 -13.66 4.45 4.59
N ILE A 232 -13.90 4.85 3.34
CA ILE A 232 -14.57 6.10 2.98
C ILE A 232 -15.94 5.69 2.44
N ASN A 233 -17.00 6.02 3.18
CA ASN A 233 -18.34 5.47 2.95
C ASN A 233 -18.31 3.93 2.88
N GLU A 234 -18.78 3.32 1.79
CA GLU A 234 -18.81 1.87 1.57
C GLU A 234 -17.55 1.34 0.84
N VAL A 235 -16.58 2.21 0.49
CA VAL A 235 -15.36 1.84 -0.23
C VAL A 235 -14.22 1.59 0.76
N GLY A 236 -13.70 0.36 0.75
CA GLY A 236 -12.52 -0.01 1.53
C GLY A 236 -11.21 0.35 0.82
N PHE A 237 -10.28 0.95 1.56
CA PHE A 237 -8.94 1.31 1.14
C PHE A 237 -7.92 0.53 1.98
N GLY A 238 -6.98 -0.14 1.32
CA GLY A 238 -5.75 -0.63 1.93
C GLY A 238 -4.56 0.17 1.39
N VAL A 239 -3.76 0.75 2.27
CA VAL A 239 -2.63 1.60 1.88
C VAL A 239 -1.35 1.15 2.59
N ASN A 240 -0.28 1.03 1.80
CA ASN A 240 1.08 0.79 2.27
C ASN A 240 2.02 1.72 1.50
N SER A 241 2.90 2.42 2.21
CA SER A 241 3.90 3.33 1.64
C SER A 241 5.30 2.72 1.54
N ALA A 242 5.51 1.52 2.10
CA ALA A 242 6.76 0.79 1.90
C ALA A 242 6.74 0.11 0.53
N ASP A 243 7.85 0.22 -0.23
CA ASP A 243 8.05 -0.30 -1.59
C ASP A 243 8.16 -1.84 -1.68
N PHE A 244 7.35 -2.55 -0.89
CA PHE A 244 7.32 -4.01 -0.81
C PHE A 244 7.20 -4.65 -2.19
N LEU A 245 6.39 -4.07 -3.08
CA LEU A 245 6.27 -4.55 -4.46
C LEU A 245 7.65 -4.54 -5.14
N LEU A 246 8.38 -3.44 -5.11
CA LEU A 246 9.71 -3.31 -5.72
C LEU A 246 10.73 -4.27 -5.07
N HIS A 247 10.75 -4.39 -3.74
CA HIS A 247 11.65 -5.30 -3.03
C HIS A 247 11.44 -6.75 -3.49
N CYS A 248 10.19 -7.21 -3.53
CA CYS A 248 9.87 -8.53 -4.06
C CYS A 248 10.13 -8.68 -5.56
N PHE A 249 10.07 -7.60 -6.36
CA PHE A 249 10.53 -7.66 -7.77
C PHE A 249 12.03 -7.87 -7.91
N GLY A 250 12.83 -7.22 -7.07
CA GLY A 250 14.28 -7.44 -7.06
C GLY A 250 14.64 -8.88 -6.68
N ALA A 251 13.93 -9.43 -5.70
CA ALA A 251 14.20 -10.74 -5.12
C ALA A 251 13.62 -11.94 -5.88
N ALA A 252 12.59 -11.74 -6.71
CA ALA A 252 11.82 -12.82 -7.32
C ALA A 252 12.55 -13.59 -8.45
N LEU A 253 12.30 -14.89 -8.49
CA LEU A 253 12.67 -15.79 -9.58
C LEU A 253 11.41 -16.23 -10.35
N THR A 254 11.45 -16.10 -11.68
CA THR A 254 10.31 -16.46 -12.56
C THR A 254 10.76 -17.27 -13.77
N LYS A 255 9.98 -18.27 -14.16
CA LYS A 255 10.12 -19.04 -15.41
C LYS A 255 8.78 -19.04 -16.14
N LYS A 256 8.80 -18.74 -17.45
CA LYS A 256 7.66 -18.64 -18.41
C LYS A 256 6.29 -18.48 -17.71
N PHE A 257 5.80 -17.26 -17.55
CA PHE A 257 4.57 -17.02 -16.77
C PHE A 257 3.67 -16.00 -17.48
N GLU A 258 2.63 -16.46 -18.17
CA GLU A 258 1.64 -15.61 -18.84
C GLU A 258 0.24 -15.74 -18.22
N PHE A 259 -0.46 -14.61 -18.01
CA PHE A 259 -1.86 -14.65 -17.57
C PHE A 259 -2.62 -13.35 -17.90
N LEU A 260 -3.16 -13.24 -19.12
CA LEU A 260 -3.92 -12.06 -19.56
C LEU A 260 -5.09 -11.75 -18.61
N PHE A 261 -5.16 -10.49 -18.16
CA PHE A 261 -6.39 -9.86 -17.65
C PHE A 261 -6.17 -8.35 -17.59
N PHE A 262 -7.10 -7.58 -18.16
CA PHE A 262 -7.00 -6.13 -18.35
C PHE A 262 -7.09 -5.33 -17.04
N PHE A 263 -6.22 -4.32 -16.89
CA PHE A 263 -6.50 -3.10 -16.14
C PHE A 263 -5.70 -1.93 -16.74
N PHE A 264 -6.31 -0.74 -16.80
CA PHE A 264 -5.67 0.47 -17.31
C PHE A 264 -4.63 1.00 -16.30
N PHE A 265 -3.41 1.25 -16.79
CA PHE A 265 -2.37 1.98 -16.06
C PHE A 265 -1.68 2.93 -17.06
N TRP A 266 -1.78 4.23 -16.83
CA TRP A 266 -1.14 5.26 -17.66
C TRP A 266 0.24 5.60 -17.09
N TRP A 267 1.29 4.94 -17.60
CA TRP A 267 2.59 5.57 -17.85
C TRP A 267 3.33 4.79 -18.95
N SER A 268 4.22 5.50 -19.65
CA SER A 268 4.85 5.07 -20.90
C SER A 268 5.84 3.90 -20.77
N THR A 269 5.84 3.03 -21.79
CA THR A 269 6.94 2.16 -22.30
C THR A 269 8.09 1.82 -21.33
N SER A 270 8.23 0.59 -20.81
CA SER A 270 8.69 -0.57 -21.60
C SER A 270 8.46 -1.94 -20.88
N LYS A 271 8.68 -3.05 -21.60
CA LYS A 271 8.64 -4.47 -21.16
C LYS A 271 7.30 -4.96 -20.55
N PHE A 272 6.49 -5.55 -21.42
CA PHE A 272 5.19 -6.21 -21.11
C PHE A 272 5.25 -7.19 -19.92
N ASN A 273 6.32 -7.99 -19.80
CA ASN A 273 6.49 -8.96 -18.70
C ASN A 273 6.45 -8.32 -17.31
N SER A 274 6.96 -7.09 -17.14
CA SER A 274 6.98 -6.42 -15.83
C SER A 274 5.58 -6.17 -15.26
N LYS A 275 4.61 -5.85 -16.13
CA LYS A 275 3.22 -5.56 -15.73
C LYS A 275 2.52 -6.79 -15.17
N GLN A 276 2.78 -7.96 -15.75
CA GLN A 276 2.11 -9.20 -15.33
C GLN A 276 2.65 -9.72 -14.00
N ILE A 277 3.96 -9.64 -13.76
CA ILE A 277 4.53 -10.07 -12.48
C ILE A 277 4.13 -9.07 -11.36
N LYS A 278 4.07 -7.75 -11.65
CA LYS A 278 3.48 -6.70 -10.77
C LYS A 278 2.10 -7.08 -10.25
N LYS A 279 1.21 -7.50 -11.14
CA LYS A 279 -0.15 -7.93 -10.83
C LYS A 279 -0.21 -9.21 -9.98
N ASN A 280 0.62 -10.22 -10.28
CA ASN A 280 0.62 -11.49 -9.55
C ASN A 280 1.18 -11.36 -8.13
N LEU A 281 2.21 -10.53 -7.94
CA LEU A 281 2.74 -10.25 -6.61
C LEU A 281 1.71 -9.48 -5.76
N LEU A 282 1.04 -8.48 -6.34
CA LEU A 282 -0.04 -7.74 -5.67
C LEU A 282 -1.20 -8.67 -5.29
N LEU A 283 -1.57 -9.60 -6.17
CA LEU A 283 -2.55 -10.64 -5.88
C LEU A 283 -2.10 -11.55 -4.72
N HIS A 284 -0.82 -11.91 -4.65
CA HIS A 284 -0.28 -12.76 -3.60
C HIS A 284 -0.15 -12.02 -2.25
N LEU A 285 0.21 -10.74 -2.25
CA LEU A 285 0.18 -9.86 -1.08
C LEU A 285 -1.20 -9.72 -0.45
N VAL A 286 -2.22 -9.52 -1.29
CA VAL A 286 -3.63 -9.48 -0.85
C VAL A 286 -4.08 -10.85 -0.30
N LYS A 287 -3.33 -11.93 -0.58
CA LYS A 287 -3.62 -13.30 -0.14
C LYS A 287 -2.86 -13.77 1.11
N THR A 288 -1.70 -13.20 1.43
CA THR A 288 -0.88 -13.66 2.56
C THR A 288 -1.16 -12.96 3.89
N GLU A 289 -2.00 -11.93 3.91
CA GLU A 289 -2.44 -11.20 5.11
C GLU A 289 -1.29 -10.81 6.05
N ALA A 290 -0.12 -10.50 5.49
CA ALA A 290 1.15 -10.37 6.22
C ALA A 290 1.18 -9.28 7.32
N ILE A 291 0.10 -8.50 7.47
CA ILE A 291 0.03 -7.33 8.36
C ILE A 291 -1.39 -7.18 8.95
N PRO A 292 -1.67 -7.77 10.14
CA PRO A 292 -2.95 -7.64 10.82
C PRO A 292 -3.10 -6.23 11.43
N GLN A 293 -4.22 -5.52 11.17
CA GLN A 293 -4.38 -4.13 11.60
C GLN A 293 -5.80 -3.70 12.03
N LYS A 294 -5.83 -2.67 12.88
CA LYS A 294 -7.05 -2.06 13.41
C LYS A 294 -7.81 -1.27 12.33
N ARG A 295 -9.07 -1.65 12.09
CA ARG A 295 -9.97 -0.98 11.14
C ARG A 295 -10.52 0.32 11.75
N ARG A 296 -10.37 1.45 11.06
CA ARG A 296 -10.96 2.76 11.42
C ARG A 296 -11.74 3.30 10.22
N ALA A 297 -12.94 3.84 10.42
CA ALA A 297 -13.79 4.31 9.33
C ALA A 297 -13.93 5.84 9.37
N ILE A 298 -13.79 6.49 8.22
CA ILE A 298 -14.10 7.92 8.05
C ILE A 298 -15.52 8.01 7.51
N LYS A 299 -16.42 8.57 8.32
CA LYS A 299 -17.79 8.88 7.88
C LYS A 299 -17.90 10.35 7.56
N LEU A 300 -18.08 10.66 6.29
CA LEU A 300 -18.50 11.99 5.86
C LEU A 300 -19.94 12.23 6.37
N GLN A 301 -20.12 13.13 7.33
CA GLN A 301 -21.45 13.57 7.77
C GLN A 301 -21.80 14.91 7.13
N HIS A 302 -22.92 14.95 6.40
CA HIS A 302 -23.69 16.17 6.18
C HIS A 302 -25.15 15.95 6.62
N ARG A 303 -25.81 17.03 7.04
CA ARG A 303 -27.02 17.01 7.88
C ARG A 303 -28.34 16.93 7.07
N THR A 304 -29.31 16.22 7.67
CA THR A 304 -30.78 16.42 7.65
C THR A 304 -31.72 15.90 6.52
N VAL A 305 -32.72 15.11 6.97
CA VAL A 305 -34.18 15.05 6.58
C VAL A 305 -34.71 14.04 5.52
N PHE A 306 -35.31 12.96 6.06
CA PHE A 306 -36.51 12.17 5.64
C PHE A 306 -36.56 11.33 4.32
N ILE A 307 -37.68 10.61 4.12
CA ILE A 307 -37.80 9.22 3.60
C ILE A 307 -38.72 9.23 2.33
N ASN A 308 -38.69 8.32 1.32
CA ASN A 308 -38.96 6.86 1.36
C ASN A 308 -38.81 6.17 -0.05
N ASN A 309 -39.26 4.92 -0.18
CA ASN A 309 -39.66 4.18 -1.40
C ASN A 309 -38.59 3.63 -2.36
N GLY A 310 -37.70 2.81 -1.78
CA GLY A 310 -37.49 1.41 -2.16
C GLY A 310 -37.40 0.96 -3.64
N LYS A 311 -36.17 0.64 -4.09
CA LYS A 311 -35.76 -0.67 -4.65
C LYS A 311 -34.21 -0.79 -4.67
N LEU A 312 -33.68 -2.01 -4.83
CA LEU A 312 -32.23 -2.35 -4.68
C LEU A 312 -31.50 -2.50 -6.03
N LEU A 313 -30.22 -2.13 -6.06
CA LEU A 313 -29.17 -2.71 -6.92
C LEU A 313 -27.82 -2.73 -6.16
N HIS A 314 -26.93 -3.68 -6.49
CA HIS A 314 -25.69 -3.99 -5.75
C HIS A 314 -24.41 -3.71 -6.55
N PHE A 315 -23.35 -3.17 -5.91
CA PHE A 315 -21.97 -3.21 -6.42
C PHE A 315 -20.93 -3.24 -5.28
N HIS A 316 -19.77 -3.89 -5.51
CA HIS A 316 -18.66 -4.01 -4.55
C HIS A 316 -17.30 -3.70 -5.23
N ARG A 317 -16.47 -2.84 -4.63
CA ARG A 317 -15.02 -2.70 -4.95
C ARG A 317 -14.22 -2.30 -3.70
N VAL A 318 -13.05 -2.91 -3.53
CA VAL A 318 -11.99 -2.50 -2.58
C VAL A 318 -10.75 -2.15 -3.41
N PHE A 319 -10.06 -1.08 -3.04
CA PHE A 319 -8.87 -0.62 -3.75
C PHE A 319 -7.63 -0.70 -2.86
N PHE A 320 -6.56 -1.31 -3.38
CA PHE A 320 -5.24 -1.32 -2.76
C PHE A 320 -4.35 -0.32 -3.48
N PHE A 321 -3.78 0.62 -2.73
CA PHE A 321 -2.80 1.58 -3.24
C PHE A 321 -1.43 1.28 -2.65
N PHE A 322 -0.45 1.20 -3.55
CA PHE A 322 0.96 1.07 -3.23
C PHE A 322 1.64 2.32 -3.79
N ALA A 323 2.42 3.01 -2.96
CA ALA A 323 3.41 3.96 -3.44
C ALA A 323 4.46 3.22 -4.28
N PHE A 324 5.10 3.95 -5.21
CA PHE A 324 6.11 3.49 -6.15
C PHE A 324 7.02 4.67 -6.54
#